data_AF-A0A9W9BMW1-F1
#
_entry.id   AF-A0A9W9BMW1-F1
#
_cell.length_a   1.000
_cell.length_b   1.000
_cell.length_c   1.000
_cell.angle_alpha   90.00
_cell.angle_beta   90.00
_cell.angle_gamma   90.00
#
_symmetry.space_group_name_H-M   'P 1'
#
loop_
_entity.id
_entity.type
_entity.pdbx_description
1 polymer ?
#
loop_
_entity_poly.entity_id
_entity_poly.type
_entity_poly.pdbx_seq_one_letter_code
_entity_poly.pdbx_strand_id
1 'polypeptide(L)'
;MIMGEVQALEAIDVAPDSIWGDEDETIVYAQVLGQGKAVIFRFQRSDDSLPESLPSRIVCCYHDLEVPDGTFTFQDRSSMRSALWSAIATVWPDCIKDPAIGNPGIVVDILPGETQEIVGRAYQEPLFDQYLALLHDIHPSDLVAGGHSPRIFDISEIVLLEVLGGRGCSKRVQFQDARKPSPLVFKGIDFQTYLQLHDDDDEFARTTVDVWRCSTKLIANMPRHPNIQSPPRYLVSVRDSDQNPVLVGHLSTYFAGGDLGNAIEAANAGKSQIPLKQKAKWCHQMCLAITHTHRVAHTYHMDIKPGNFVIDDQENLILIDWEQSGAPATTLAPEADGTWDVEEQGTNENGSPKLVYTKYTGPERRNMPEGSGRESFNIWNVFPEWQASCPRAVELAEVFALGRTMWMLLSQTANNFDEVEHPNDVQVIWAGKNDPPSHWVEMVENCMKVDPNDRPSLDDLVDFWEGEAYSFKPQASSGFEAARFDLCRPS
;
A
#
# COMPACT_ATOMS: atom_id res chain seq x y z
N MET A 1 -7.18 22.60 31.53
CA MET A 1 -6.24 22.81 30.41
C MET A 1 -6.47 21.60 29.53
N ILE A 2 -7.10 21.77 28.36
CA ILE A 2 -7.45 20.63 27.50
C ILE A 2 -6.13 20.12 26.93
N MET A 3 -5.70 18.94 27.37
CA MET A 3 -4.56 18.28 26.75
C MET A 3 -4.96 17.96 25.30
N GLY A 4 -4.09 18.24 24.35
CA GLY A 4 -4.26 17.80 22.96
C GLY A 4 -4.42 16.28 22.90
N GLU A 5 -5.12 15.79 21.88
CA GLU A 5 -5.61 14.40 21.76
C GLU A 5 -4.59 13.32 22.12
N VAL A 6 -3.31 13.54 21.78
CA VAL A 6 -2.22 12.56 21.91
C VAL A 6 -1.17 12.93 22.97
N GLN A 7 -1.33 14.07 23.65
CA GLN A 7 -0.31 14.61 24.57
C GLN A 7 0.02 13.67 25.74
N ALA A 8 -0.94 12.85 26.16
CA ALA A 8 -0.72 11.89 27.23
C ALA A 8 0.27 10.78 26.84
N LEU A 9 0.24 10.33 25.59
CA LEU A 9 1.16 9.33 25.06
C LEU A 9 2.53 9.93 24.74
N GLU A 10 2.55 11.14 24.16
CA GLU A 10 3.81 11.87 23.88
C GLU A 10 4.63 12.09 25.16
N ALA A 11 3.96 12.34 26.30
CA ALA A 11 4.62 12.53 27.59
C ALA A 11 5.38 11.30 28.10
N ILE A 12 5.09 10.11 27.55
CA ILE A 12 5.71 8.83 27.93
C ILE A 12 6.48 8.18 26.77
N ASP A 13 6.77 8.94 25.71
CA ASP A 13 7.47 8.45 24.50
C ASP A 13 6.76 7.27 23.82
N VAL A 14 5.43 7.37 23.74
CA VAL A 14 4.55 6.43 23.06
C VAL A 14 3.82 7.18 21.96
N ALA A 15 3.74 6.57 20.77
CA ALA A 15 2.99 7.11 19.64
C ALA A 15 1.68 6.33 19.47
N PRO A 16 0.54 7.02 19.27
CA PRO A 16 -0.68 6.36 18.82
C PRO A 16 -0.47 5.82 17.41
N ASP A 17 -1.08 4.68 17.10
CA ASP A 17 -1.09 4.11 15.76
C ASP A 17 -2.50 4.12 15.16
N SER A 18 -3.36 3.23 15.65
CA SER A 18 -4.68 2.99 15.07
C SER A 18 -5.75 2.77 16.14
N ILE A 19 -7.01 3.05 15.78
CA ILE A 19 -8.21 2.70 16.55
C ILE A 19 -9.18 2.06 15.57
N TRP A 20 -9.75 0.92 15.94
CA TRP A 20 -10.77 0.24 15.15
C TRP A 20 -11.78 -0.46 16.05
N GLY A 21 -12.92 -0.87 15.50
CA GLY A 21 -13.95 -1.63 16.22
C GLY A 21 -14.15 -3.00 15.59
N ASP A 22 -14.81 -3.89 16.33
CA ASP A 22 -15.33 -5.16 15.81
C ASP A 22 -16.65 -4.96 15.03
N GLU A 23 -17.08 -5.99 14.30
CA GLU A 23 -18.34 -5.96 13.54
C GLU A 23 -19.58 -6.05 14.43
N ASP A 24 -19.49 -6.75 15.57
CA ASP A 24 -20.60 -6.89 16.53
C ASP A 24 -20.88 -5.60 17.34
N GLU A 25 -20.09 -4.55 17.11
CA GLU A 25 -20.17 -3.26 17.80
C GLU A 25 -19.99 -3.37 19.33
N THR A 26 -19.24 -4.37 19.80
CA THR A 26 -19.03 -4.66 21.23
C THR A 26 -17.65 -4.30 21.74
N ILE A 27 -16.68 -4.16 20.84
CA ILE A 27 -15.27 -3.99 21.15
C ILE A 27 -14.69 -2.82 20.33
N VAL A 28 -13.82 -2.06 20.99
CA VAL A 28 -12.91 -1.12 20.34
C VAL A 28 -11.48 -1.53 20.68
N TYR A 29 -10.66 -1.64 19.66
CA TYR A 29 -9.23 -1.87 19.78
C TYR A 29 -8.46 -0.56 19.52
N ALA A 30 -7.29 -0.47 20.13
CA ALA A 30 -6.34 0.58 19.84
C ALA A 30 -4.91 0.03 19.87
N GLN A 31 -4.10 0.39 18.88
CA GLN A 31 -2.68 0.06 18.86
C GLN A 31 -1.85 1.30 19.19
N VAL A 32 -0.78 1.10 19.96
CA VAL A 32 0.26 2.11 20.19
C VAL A 32 1.64 1.52 19.95
N LEU A 33 2.58 2.39 19.59
CA LEU A 33 3.99 2.08 19.37
C LEU A 33 4.83 2.73 20.47
N GLY A 34 5.63 1.94 21.19
CA GLY A 34 6.46 2.47 22.27
C GLY A 34 7.54 1.48 22.70
N GLN A 35 8.73 1.99 23.05
CA GLN A 35 9.89 1.16 23.42
C GLN A 35 10.22 0.05 22.40
N GLY A 36 9.94 0.32 21.12
CA GLY A 36 10.17 -0.60 20.02
C GLY A 36 9.19 -1.77 19.91
N LYS A 37 8.06 -1.72 20.63
CA LYS A 37 6.98 -2.70 20.56
C LYS A 37 5.68 -2.06 20.03
N ALA A 38 4.87 -2.87 19.39
CA ALA A 38 3.47 -2.57 19.11
C ALA A 38 2.60 -3.31 20.12
N VAL A 39 1.70 -2.61 20.81
CA VAL A 39 0.82 -3.20 21.82
C VAL A 39 -0.62 -2.87 21.47
N ILE A 40 -1.49 -3.89 21.49
CA ILE A 40 -2.92 -3.75 21.22
C ILE A 40 -3.65 -3.68 22.56
N PHE A 41 -4.50 -2.68 22.70
CA PHE A 41 -5.39 -2.46 23.83
C PHE A 41 -6.83 -2.74 23.40
N ARG A 42 -7.62 -3.36 24.28
CA ARG A 42 -9.02 -3.69 24.05
C ARG A 42 -9.92 -2.98 25.06
N PHE A 43 -10.97 -2.37 24.55
CA PHE A 43 -12.06 -1.76 25.30
C PHE A 43 -13.32 -2.55 24.97
N GLN A 44 -13.86 -3.27 25.94
CA GLN A 44 -15.05 -4.08 25.74
C GLN A 44 -16.24 -3.46 26.44
N ARG A 45 -17.38 -3.43 25.74
CA ARG A 45 -18.66 -3.09 26.34
C ARG A 45 -19.09 -4.23 27.25
N SER A 46 -19.39 -3.91 28.49
CA SER A 46 -19.94 -4.89 29.42
C SER A 46 -21.45 -4.96 29.29
N ASP A 47 -21.99 -6.17 29.20
CA ASP A 47 -23.42 -6.44 29.29
C ASP A 47 -23.96 -6.27 30.72
N ASP A 48 -23.08 -6.46 31.72
CA ASP A 48 -23.42 -6.52 33.15
C ASP A 48 -23.05 -5.25 33.95
N SER A 49 -22.15 -4.41 33.42
CA SER A 49 -21.69 -3.19 34.11
C SER A 49 -22.53 -1.97 33.72
N LEU A 50 -22.62 -1.00 34.65
CA LEU A 50 -23.27 0.28 34.38
C LEU A 50 -22.71 0.89 33.08
N PRO A 51 -23.57 1.37 32.16
CA PRO A 51 -23.17 1.97 30.88
C PRO A 51 -22.30 3.24 30.99
N GLU A 52 -21.92 3.63 32.21
CA GLU A 52 -21.02 4.74 32.55
C GLU A 52 -19.53 4.38 32.56
N SER A 53 -19.17 3.09 32.50
CA SER A 53 -17.75 2.69 32.53
C SER A 53 -16.99 3.30 31.33
N LEU A 54 -15.72 3.66 31.53
CA LEU A 54 -14.92 4.25 30.46
C LEU A 54 -14.86 3.36 29.20
N PRO A 55 -14.58 2.03 29.29
CA PRO A 55 -14.59 1.15 28.14
C PRO A 55 -15.94 1.14 27.41
N SER A 56 -17.06 1.00 28.13
CA SER A 56 -18.40 1.03 27.52
C SER A 56 -18.67 2.36 26.81
N ARG A 57 -18.30 3.50 27.40
CA ARG A 57 -18.49 4.82 26.78
C ARG A 57 -17.66 5.00 25.50
N ILE A 58 -16.44 4.44 25.47
CA ILE A 58 -15.58 4.44 24.29
C ILE A 58 -16.25 3.64 23.18
N VAL A 59 -16.71 2.42 23.48
CA VAL A 59 -17.39 1.54 22.50
C VAL A 59 -18.67 2.20 21.98
N CYS A 60 -19.54 2.70 22.88
CA CYS A 60 -20.77 3.40 22.48
C CYS A 60 -20.50 4.61 21.58
N CYS A 61 -19.48 5.42 21.89
CA CYS A 61 -19.13 6.55 21.05
C CYS A 61 -18.48 6.13 19.73
N TYR A 62 -17.70 5.04 19.72
CA TYR A 62 -17.00 4.59 18.52
C TYR A 62 -17.94 3.97 17.49
N HIS A 63 -18.97 3.28 17.95
CA HIS A 63 -19.96 2.65 17.07
C HIS A 63 -21.24 3.50 16.90
N ASP A 64 -21.23 4.74 17.40
CA ASP A 64 -22.38 5.66 17.36
C ASP A 64 -23.69 5.02 17.91
N LEU A 65 -23.55 4.20 18.96
CA LEU A 65 -24.66 3.46 19.55
C LEU A 65 -25.66 4.40 20.24
N GLU A 66 -26.95 4.11 20.07
CA GLU A 66 -28.00 4.81 20.82
C GLU A 66 -27.87 4.51 22.31
N VAL A 67 -27.67 5.57 23.12
CA VAL A 67 -27.56 5.46 24.57
C VAL A 67 -28.71 6.18 25.27
N PRO A 68 -29.24 5.64 26.39
CA PRO A 68 -30.32 6.29 27.17
C PRO A 68 -29.96 7.67 27.74
N ASP A 69 -28.68 7.92 28.01
CA ASP A 69 -28.18 9.13 28.64
C ASP A 69 -26.85 9.55 27.98
N GLY A 70 -26.67 10.84 27.71
CA GLY A 70 -25.44 11.38 27.11
C GLY A 70 -24.18 11.15 27.94
N THR A 71 -24.32 10.84 29.24
CA THR A 71 -23.22 10.44 30.12
C THR A 71 -22.65 9.06 29.78
N PHE A 72 -23.40 8.21 29.06
CA PHE A 72 -22.97 6.87 28.63
C PHE A 72 -22.18 6.88 27.31
N THR A 73 -21.85 8.07 26.80
CA THR A 73 -21.02 8.25 25.62
C THR A 73 -20.12 9.48 25.79
N PHE A 74 -19.49 9.91 24.71
CA PHE A 74 -18.74 11.17 24.63
C PHE A 74 -19.49 12.16 23.76
N GLN A 75 -19.22 13.45 23.98
CA GLN A 75 -19.82 14.52 23.18
C GLN A 75 -19.41 14.45 21.70
N ASP A 76 -18.17 14.04 21.44
CA ASP A 76 -17.59 13.91 20.11
C ASP A 76 -16.44 12.89 20.09
N ARG A 77 -16.05 12.48 18.88
CA ARG A 77 -14.96 11.53 18.65
C ARG A 77 -13.61 12.03 19.17
N SER A 78 -13.36 13.35 19.15
CA SER A 78 -12.09 13.90 19.66
C SER A 78 -11.96 13.71 21.18
N SER A 79 -13.06 13.92 21.90
CA SER A 79 -13.15 13.72 23.34
C SER A 79 -12.99 12.24 23.71
N MET A 80 -13.61 11.34 22.94
CA MET A 80 -13.44 9.89 23.09
C MET A 80 -11.98 9.48 22.88
N ARG A 81 -11.36 9.92 21.77
CA ARG A 81 -9.95 9.61 21.44
C ARG A 81 -8.99 10.11 22.51
N SER A 82 -9.20 11.33 23.01
CA SER A 82 -8.41 11.90 24.10
C SER A 82 -8.52 11.05 25.39
N ALA A 83 -9.72 10.56 25.72
CA ALA A 83 -9.93 9.71 26.89
C ALA A 83 -9.32 8.31 26.72
N LEU A 84 -9.46 7.72 25.53
CA LEU A 84 -8.86 6.44 25.15
C LEU A 84 -7.33 6.49 25.28
N TRP A 85 -6.68 7.49 24.68
CA TRP A 85 -5.22 7.64 24.75
C TRP A 85 -4.73 7.95 26.17
N SER A 86 -5.50 8.70 26.96
CA SER A 86 -5.18 8.96 28.36
C SER A 86 -5.27 7.69 29.22
N ALA A 87 -6.23 6.81 28.96
CA ALA A 87 -6.36 5.52 29.63
C ALA A 87 -5.15 4.62 29.33
N ILE A 88 -4.75 4.53 28.06
CA ILE A 88 -3.57 3.77 27.65
C ILE A 88 -2.30 4.34 28.29
N ALA A 89 -2.13 5.66 28.27
CA ALA A 89 -0.98 6.32 28.90
C ALA A 89 -0.88 6.04 30.41
N THR A 90 -2.03 5.92 31.09
CA THR A 90 -2.11 5.60 32.52
C THR A 90 -1.62 4.17 32.81
N VAL A 91 -2.01 3.21 31.96
CA VAL A 91 -1.71 1.78 32.13
C VAL A 91 -0.32 1.40 31.61
N TRP A 92 0.20 2.13 30.62
CA TRP A 92 1.44 1.82 29.91
C TRP A 92 2.65 1.52 30.80
N PRO A 93 2.98 2.31 31.86
CA PRO A 93 4.19 2.10 32.65
C PRO A 93 4.25 0.75 33.36
N ASP A 94 3.10 0.17 33.71
CA ASP A 94 3.02 -1.13 34.37
C ASP A 94 2.84 -2.25 33.35
N CYS A 95 2.05 -2.00 32.30
CA CYS A 95 1.90 -2.89 31.16
C CYS A 95 3.25 -3.28 30.55
N ILE A 96 4.10 -2.32 30.19
CA ILE A 96 5.34 -2.60 29.45
C ILE A 96 6.38 -3.40 30.26
N LYS A 97 6.23 -3.44 31.59
CA LYS A 97 7.07 -4.24 32.50
C LYS A 97 6.62 -5.69 32.58
N ASP A 98 5.39 -6.00 32.18
CA ASP A 98 4.88 -7.36 32.18
C ASP A 98 5.58 -8.16 31.05
N PRO A 99 6.31 -9.24 31.38
CA PRO A 99 6.98 -10.06 30.39
C PRO A 99 6.02 -10.68 29.37
N ALA A 100 4.75 -10.87 29.72
CA ALA A 100 3.75 -11.42 28.81
C ALA A 100 3.52 -10.52 27.59
N ILE A 101 3.67 -9.19 27.71
CA ILE A 101 3.49 -8.25 26.57
C ILE A 101 4.47 -8.52 25.42
N GLY A 102 5.58 -9.23 25.68
CA GLY A 102 6.48 -9.67 24.61
C GLY A 102 5.97 -10.86 23.80
N ASN A 103 4.94 -11.57 24.27
CA ASN A 103 4.42 -12.75 23.60
C ASN A 103 3.42 -12.35 22.50
N PRO A 104 3.51 -12.97 21.31
CA PRO A 104 2.53 -12.78 20.24
C PRO A 104 1.10 -13.13 20.68
N GLY A 105 0.12 -12.39 20.15
CA GLY A 105 -1.31 -12.59 20.46
C GLY A 105 -1.77 -12.03 21.80
N ILE A 106 -0.89 -11.36 22.54
CA ILE A 106 -1.27 -10.68 23.78
C ILE A 106 -1.93 -9.35 23.46
N VAL A 107 -3.12 -9.15 24.05
CA VAL A 107 -3.90 -7.93 24.03
C VAL A 107 -4.05 -7.44 25.48
N VAL A 108 -4.15 -6.13 25.69
CA VAL A 108 -4.29 -5.52 27.01
C VAL A 108 -5.71 -5.02 27.20
N ASP A 109 -6.45 -5.68 28.07
CA ASP A 109 -7.80 -5.24 28.45
C ASP A 109 -7.74 -4.02 29.33
N ILE A 110 -8.46 -2.98 28.94
CA ILE A 110 -8.72 -1.81 29.76
C ILE A 110 -10.02 -2.03 30.53
N LEU A 111 -9.91 -2.21 31.84
CA LEU A 111 -11.02 -2.55 32.73
C LEU A 111 -11.28 -1.44 33.77
N PRO A 112 -12.53 -1.25 34.20
CA PRO A 112 -12.83 -0.41 35.36
C PRO A 112 -12.31 -1.09 36.64
N GLY A 113 -11.52 -0.37 37.42
CA GLY A 113 -11.05 -0.77 38.74
C GLY A 113 -12.08 -0.53 39.84
N GLU A 114 -11.82 -1.10 41.03
CA GLU A 114 -12.75 -1.07 42.17
C GLU A 114 -13.05 0.35 42.70
N THR A 115 -12.16 1.32 42.45
CA THR A 115 -12.22 2.70 42.94
C THR A 115 -12.42 3.74 41.82
N GLN A 116 -12.99 3.34 40.67
CA GLN A 116 -13.04 4.15 39.43
C GLN A 116 -11.68 4.42 38.77
N GLU A 117 -10.60 3.80 39.26
CA GLU A 117 -9.32 3.75 38.57
C GLU A 117 -9.41 2.85 37.33
N ILE A 118 -8.47 2.99 36.40
CA ILE A 118 -8.40 2.15 35.19
C ILE A 118 -7.28 1.14 35.39
N VAL A 119 -7.54 -0.13 35.09
CA VAL A 119 -6.55 -1.21 35.21
C VAL A 119 -6.35 -1.87 33.85
N GLY A 120 -5.08 -2.10 33.49
CA GLY A 120 -4.70 -2.93 32.35
C GLY A 120 -4.46 -4.37 32.75
N ARG A 121 -4.97 -5.32 31.99
CA ARG A 121 -4.66 -6.74 32.16
C ARG A 121 -4.24 -7.36 30.83
N ALA A 122 -3.04 -7.93 30.78
CA ALA A 122 -2.59 -8.73 29.65
C ALA A 122 -3.43 -10.00 29.53
N TYR A 123 -3.89 -10.29 28.32
CA TYR A 123 -4.77 -11.39 27.97
C TYR A 123 -4.27 -12.05 26.68
N GLN A 124 -4.19 -13.38 26.65
CA GLN A 124 -3.91 -14.11 25.41
C GLN A 124 -5.19 -14.20 24.61
N GLU A 125 -5.22 -13.55 23.45
CA GLU A 125 -6.39 -13.49 22.59
C GLU A 125 -6.61 -14.83 21.86
N PRO A 126 -7.74 -15.54 22.07
CA PRO A 126 -8.00 -16.80 21.37
C PRO A 126 -8.06 -16.67 19.84
N LEU A 127 -8.42 -15.49 19.33
CA LEU A 127 -8.38 -15.21 17.89
C LEU A 127 -6.96 -15.28 17.30
N PHE A 128 -5.92 -15.27 18.13
CA PHE A 128 -4.54 -15.39 17.66
C PHE A 128 -4.22 -16.75 17.03
N ASP A 129 -4.76 -17.85 17.57
CA ASP A 129 -4.57 -19.17 16.98
C ASP A 129 -5.33 -19.32 15.66
N GLN A 130 -6.50 -18.67 15.54
CA GLN A 130 -7.28 -18.63 14.30
C GLN A 130 -6.53 -17.86 13.20
N TYR A 131 -5.98 -16.70 13.55
CA TYR A 131 -5.06 -15.94 12.69
C TYR A 131 -3.89 -16.79 12.18
N LEU A 132 -3.18 -17.50 13.06
CA LEU A 132 -2.06 -18.33 12.64
C LEU A 132 -2.49 -19.50 11.76
N ALA A 133 -3.68 -20.06 11.97
CA ALA A 133 -4.22 -21.12 11.13
C ALA A 133 -4.38 -20.68 9.66
N LEU A 134 -4.74 -19.41 9.40
CA LEU A 134 -4.84 -18.87 8.03
C LEU A 134 -3.49 -18.83 7.30
N LEU A 135 -2.39 -18.71 8.05
CA LEU A 135 -1.04 -18.54 7.53
C LEU A 135 -0.22 -19.84 7.51
N HIS A 136 -0.72 -20.89 8.17
CA HIS A 136 0.03 -22.12 8.43
C HIS A 136 0.51 -22.83 7.15
N ASP A 137 -0.27 -22.76 6.06
CA ASP A 137 0.05 -23.43 4.79
C ASP A 137 0.98 -22.61 3.87
N ILE A 138 1.48 -21.46 4.36
CA ILE A 138 2.42 -20.63 3.62
C ILE A 138 3.83 -21.16 3.81
N HIS A 139 4.47 -21.52 2.69
CA HIS A 139 5.82 -22.03 2.71
C HIS A 139 6.83 -20.97 2.19
N PRO A 140 8.10 -21.01 2.62
CA PRO A 140 9.13 -20.11 2.10
C PRO A 140 9.21 -20.10 0.56
N SER A 141 8.98 -21.24 -0.08
CA SER A 141 8.95 -21.37 -1.55
C SER A 141 7.85 -20.58 -2.24
N ASP A 142 6.81 -20.15 -1.51
CA ASP A 142 5.81 -19.24 -2.06
C ASP A 142 6.29 -17.80 -2.07
N LEU A 143 7.19 -17.42 -1.16
CA LEU A 143 7.56 -16.03 -0.94
C LEU A 143 8.94 -15.67 -1.50
N VAL A 144 9.71 -16.65 -1.95
CA VAL A 144 11.03 -16.44 -2.56
C VAL A 144 11.24 -17.26 -3.82
N ALA A 145 12.15 -16.78 -4.67
CA ALA A 145 12.53 -17.45 -5.90
C ALA A 145 13.11 -18.85 -5.63
N GLY A 146 12.82 -19.79 -6.55
CA GLY A 146 13.39 -21.14 -6.51
C GLY A 146 14.93 -21.13 -6.37
N GLY A 147 15.46 -22.03 -5.55
CA GLY A 147 16.90 -22.15 -5.30
C GLY A 147 17.49 -21.17 -4.29
N HIS A 148 16.68 -20.28 -3.71
CA HIS A 148 17.11 -19.40 -2.62
C HIS A 148 16.65 -19.96 -1.27
N SER A 149 17.54 -19.94 -0.27
CA SER A 149 17.20 -20.22 1.12
C SER A 149 17.09 -18.90 1.86
N PRO A 150 15.87 -18.36 2.08
CA PRO A 150 15.72 -17.09 2.77
C PRO A 150 16.13 -17.24 4.22
N ARG A 151 16.67 -16.16 4.77
CA ARG A 151 16.80 -16.06 6.22
C ARG A 151 15.44 -15.66 6.79
N ILE A 152 14.95 -16.47 7.72
CA ILE A 152 13.73 -16.24 8.47
C ILE A 152 14.11 -15.63 9.82
N PHE A 153 13.42 -14.58 10.22
CA PHE A 153 13.59 -13.92 11.52
C PHE A 153 12.30 -14.04 12.31
N ASP A 154 12.43 -14.19 13.62
CA ASP A 154 11.28 -14.07 14.52
C ASP A 154 10.82 -12.60 14.58
N ILE A 155 9.52 -12.35 14.66
CA ILE A 155 8.98 -10.99 14.76
C ILE A 155 9.53 -10.24 15.99
N SER A 156 9.92 -10.96 17.04
CA SER A 156 10.55 -10.37 18.21
C SER A 156 11.97 -9.84 17.94
N GLU A 157 12.61 -10.18 16.82
CA GLU A 157 13.92 -9.66 16.42
C GLU A 157 13.84 -8.32 15.67
N ILE A 158 12.64 -7.88 15.31
CA ILE A 158 12.39 -6.61 14.64
C ILE A 158 11.75 -5.59 15.59
N VAL A 159 12.11 -4.34 15.39
CA VAL A 159 11.59 -3.17 16.10
C VAL A 159 10.74 -2.39 15.13
N LEU A 160 9.49 -2.14 15.50
CA LEU A 160 8.59 -1.27 14.74
C LEU A 160 8.95 0.19 15.02
N LEU A 161 9.07 0.97 13.95
CA LEU A 161 9.43 2.39 14.01
C LEU A 161 8.21 3.27 13.75
N GLU A 162 7.47 3.00 12.69
CA GLU A 162 6.29 3.74 12.28
C GLU A 162 5.44 2.88 11.33
N VAL A 163 4.15 3.19 11.26
CA VAL A 163 3.28 2.67 10.20
C VAL A 163 3.48 3.52 8.94
N LEU A 164 3.56 2.83 7.80
CA LEU A 164 3.57 3.45 6.48
C LEU A 164 2.13 3.43 5.98
N GLY A 165 1.63 4.58 5.48
CA GLY A 165 0.24 4.69 5.04
C GLY A 165 -0.17 3.69 3.95
N GLY A 166 -1.48 3.64 3.67
CA GLY A 166 -2.08 2.70 2.71
C GLY A 166 -3.13 1.79 3.37
N ARG A 167 -3.83 0.97 2.58
CA ARG A 167 -4.83 0.01 3.09
C ARG A 167 -4.23 -1.28 3.66
N GLY A 168 -2.90 -1.39 3.72
CA GLY A 168 -2.18 -2.59 4.12
C GLY A 168 -1.30 -2.43 5.36
N CYS A 169 -0.74 -3.53 5.84
CA CYS A 169 0.12 -3.61 7.03
C CYS A 169 1.59 -3.20 6.78
N SER A 170 1.82 -2.17 5.98
CA SER A 170 3.19 -1.74 5.70
C SER A 170 3.76 -0.99 6.90
N LYS A 171 4.82 -1.50 7.51
CA LYS A 171 5.44 -0.87 8.69
C LYS A 171 6.93 -0.66 8.46
N ARG A 172 7.47 0.50 8.83
CA ARG A 172 8.92 0.72 8.85
C ARG A 172 9.48 0.02 10.08
N VAL A 173 10.47 -0.83 9.86
CA VAL A 173 11.08 -1.64 10.91
C VAL A 173 12.59 -1.58 10.85
N GLN A 174 13.25 -1.99 11.92
CA GLN A 174 14.68 -2.23 11.97
C GLN A 174 14.98 -3.49 12.78
N PHE A 175 16.14 -4.10 12.59
CA PHE A 175 16.55 -5.19 13.49
C PHE A 175 16.93 -4.63 14.87
N GLN A 176 16.68 -5.41 15.92
CA GLN A 176 17.16 -5.06 17.27
C GLN A 176 18.70 -5.00 17.35
N ASP A 177 19.40 -5.80 16.55
CA ASP A 177 20.86 -5.76 16.48
C ASP A 177 21.32 -4.51 15.71
N ALA A 178 21.81 -3.51 16.45
CA ALA A 178 22.34 -2.24 15.94
C ALA A 178 23.45 -2.37 14.89
N ARG A 179 24.02 -3.57 14.68
CA ARG A 179 24.99 -3.84 13.61
C ARG A 179 24.36 -3.93 12.21
N LYS A 180 23.03 -3.89 12.09
CA LYS A 180 22.29 -3.85 10.82
C LYS A 180 21.35 -2.63 10.75
N PRO A 181 21.87 -1.40 10.65
CA PRO A 181 21.12 -0.19 10.92
C PRO A 181 20.20 0.28 9.77
N SER A 182 20.10 -0.46 8.67
CA SER A 182 19.24 -0.03 7.56
C SER A 182 17.78 -0.31 7.89
N PRO A 183 16.89 0.71 7.92
CA PRO A 183 15.47 0.47 8.03
C PRO A 183 15.00 -0.40 6.86
N LEU A 184 13.99 -1.21 7.15
CA LEU A 184 13.32 -2.10 6.22
C LEU A 184 11.82 -1.84 6.27
N VAL A 185 11.10 -2.35 5.29
CA VAL A 185 9.63 -2.35 5.29
C VAL A 185 9.16 -3.75 5.59
N PHE A 186 8.43 -3.92 6.69
CA PHE A 186 7.63 -5.11 6.93
C PHE A 186 6.37 -5.03 6.08
N LYS A 187 6.11 -6.09 5.30
CA LYS A 187 4.86 -6.28 4.56
C LYS A 187 4.37 -7.71 4.79
N GLY A 188 3.12 -7.84 5.23
CA GLY A 188 2.55 -9.10 5.68
C GLY A 188 1.13 -8.91 6.19
N ILE A 189 0.59 -9.94 6.82
CA ILE A 189 -0.67 -9.87 7.55
C ILE A 189 -0.31 -10.02 9.02
N ASP A 190 -0.25 -8.92 9.78
CA ASP A 190 -0.02 -8.99 11.21
C ASP A 190 -1.32 -9.23 11.98
N PHE A 191 -1.21 -9.49 13.28
CA PHE A 191 -2.38 -9.80 14.09
C PHE A 191 -3.37 -8.62 14.21
N GLN A 192 -2.87 -7.38 14.21
CA GLN A 192 -3.71 -6.19 14.18
C GLN A 192 -4.57 -6.16 12.91
N THR A 193 -3.97 -6.43 11.76
CA THR A 193 -4.65 -6.52 10.47
C THR A 193 -5.72 -7.59 10.51
N TYR A 194 -5.40 -8.77 11.04
CA TYR A 194 -6.40 -9.82 11.20
C TYR A 194 -7.59 -9.38 12.07
N LEU A 195 -7.35 -8.76 13.22
CA LEU A 195 -8.42 -8.25 14.08
C LEU A 195 -9.28 -7.14 13.44
N GLN A 196 -8.81 -6.50 12.37
CA GLN A 196 -9.58 -5.53 11.59
C GLN A 196 -10.43 -6.17 10.50
N LEU A 197 -10.07 -7.38 10.08
CA LEU A 197 -10.63 -8.06 8.91
C LEU A 197 -11.38 -9.35 9.24
N HIS A 198 -11.26 -9.82 10.48
CA HIS A 198 -11.92 -11.01 10.98
C HIS A 198 -13.43 -10.78 11.10
N ASP A 199 -14.19 -11.73 10.57
CA ASP A 199 -15.63 -11.87 10.68
C ASP A 199 -15.97 -13.33 11.06
N ASP A 200 -17.26 -13.66 11.16
CA ASP A 200 -17.74 -14.98 11.60
C ASP A 200 -17.18 -16.16 10.78
N ASP A 201 -16.85 -15.94 9.50
CA ASP A 201 -16.37 -17.00 8.62
C ASP A 201 -14.91 -16.86 8.20
N ASP A 202 -14.23 -15.73 8.42
CA ASP A 202 -12.88 -15.40 8.00
C ASP A 202 -12.67 -15.31 6.47
N GLU A 203 -13.72 -15.15 5.65
CA GLU A 203 -13.59 -15.08 4.18
C GLU A 203 -12.74 -13.90 3.73
N PHE A 204 -12.97 -12.71 4.29
CA PHE A 204 -12.24 -11.51 3.92
C PHE A 204 -10.77 -11.57 4.36
N ALA A 205 -10.53 -12.03 5.60
CA ALA A 205 -9.19 -12.27 6.12
C ALA A 205 -8.40 -13.29 5.28
N ARG A 206 -9.02 -14.43 4.92
CA ARG A 206 -8.40 -15.43 4.04
C ARG A 206 -8.06 -14.87 2.66
N THR A 207 -8.98 -14.13 2.06
CA THR A 207 -8.73 -13.53 0.76
C THR A 207 -7.56 -12.54 0.82
N THR A 208 -7.48 -11.75 1.89
CA THR A 208 -6.37 -10.80 2.08
C THR A 208 -5.01 -11.53 2.23
N VAL A 209 -4.98 -12.64 2.97
CA VAL A 209 -3.80 -13.53 3.07
C VAL A 209 -3.40 -14.07 1.70
N ASP A 210 -4.37 -14.55 0.90
CA ASP A 210 -4.11 -15.09 -0.43
C ASP A 210 -3.61 -14.03 -1.41
N VAL A 211 -4.17 -12.81 -1.37
CA VAL A 211 -3.70 -11.66 -2.16
C VAL A 211 -2.25 -11.32 -1.82
N TRP A 212 -1.92 -11.22 -0.53
CA TRP A 212 -0.54 -10.96 -0.08
C TRP A 212 0.42 -12.09 -0.50
N ARG A 213 0.01 -13.34 -0.35
CA ARG A 213 0.81 -14.51 -0.75
C ARG A 213 1.07 -14.50 -2.26
N CYS A 214 0.02 -14.29 -3.07
CA CYS A 214 0.11 -14.29 -4.52
C CYS A 214 0.97 -13.13 -5.04
N SER A 215 0.81 -11.93 -4.47
CA SER A 215 1.62 -10.76 -4.84
C SER A 215 3.11 -10.98 -4.53
N THR A 216 3.41 -11.53 -3.36
CA THR A 216 4.80 -11.84 -2.98
C THR A 216 5.39 -12.91 -3.89
N LYS A 217 4.62 -13.95 -4.22
CA LYS A 217 5.01 -15.01 -5.15
C LYS A 217 5.26 -14.47 -6.57
N LEU A 218 4.44 -13.52 -7.01
CA LEU A 218 4.61 -12.87 -8.31
C LEU A 218 5.95 -12.14 -8.37
N ILE A 219 6.23 -11.24 -7.41
CA ILE A 219 7.48 -10.50 -7.35
C ILE A 219 8.68 -11.47 -7.28
N ALA A 220 8.58 -12.50 -6.44
CA ALA A 220 9.64 -13.49 -6.25
C ALA A 220 10.06 -14.19 -7.55
N ASN A 221 9.11 -14.47 -8.44
CA ASN A 221 9.35 -15.18 -9.70
C ASN A 221 9.54 -14.25 -10.91
N MET A 222 9.26 -12.95 -10.75
CA MET A 222 9.42 -11.96 -11.79
C MET A 222 10.90 -11.79 -12.17
N PRO A 223 11.24 -11.75 -13.48
CA PRO A 223 12.57 -11.35 -13.92
C PRO A 223 12.95 -9.98 -13.34
N ARG A 224 14.18 -9.83 -12.85
CA ARG A 224 14.62 -8.60 -12.18
C ARG A 224 14.62 -7.40 -13.15
N HIS A 225 14.15 -6.26 -12.67
CA HIS A 225 14.19 -4.99 -13.39
C HIS A 225 14.59 -3.86 -12.42
N PRO A 226 15.42 -2.87 -12.83
CA PRO A 226 15.87 -1.80 -11.94
C PRO A 226 14.76 -0.89 -11.43
N ASN A 227 13.65 -0.73 -12.17
CA ASN A 227 12.50 0.09 -11.78
C ASN A 227 11.33 -0.70 -11.19
N ILE A 228 11.57 -1.93 -10.73
CA ILE A 228 10.58 -2.77 -10.06
C ILE A 228 11.16 -3.25 -8.72
N GLN A 229 10.30 -3.32 -7.71
CA GLN A 229 10.67 -3.85 -6.40
C GLN A 229 11.38 -5.21 -6.53
N SER A 230 12.53 -5.32 -5.88
CA SER A 230 13.23 -6.58 -5.76
C SER A 230 12.48 -7.54 -4.84
N PRO A 231 12.48 -8.86 -5.14
CA PRO A 231 12.03 -9.89 -4.22
C PRO A 231 12.49 -9.69 -2.77
N PRO A 232 11.65 -10.07 -1.80
CA PRO A 232 11.95 -9.89 -0.39
C PRO A 232 13.28 -10.51 0.00
N ARG A 233 14.03 -9.82 0.88
CA ARG A 233 15.35 -10.28 1.33
C ARG A 233 15.26 -11.25 2.49
N TYR A 234 14.26 -11.06 3.33
CA TYR A 234 14.07 -11.79 4.57
C TYR A 234 12.60 -12.12 4.76
N LEU A 235 12.33 -13.24 5.41
CA LEU A 235 10.99 -13.61 5.84
C LEU A 235 10.84 -13.37 7.34
N VAL A 236 9.62 -13.12 7.78
CA VAL A 236 9.28 -12.90 9.18
C VAL A 236 8.31 -13.98 9.63
N SER A 237 8.60 -14.59 10.77
CA SER A 237 7.77 -15.61 11.39
C SER A 237 7.36 -15.23 12.80
N VAL A 238 6.27 -15.84 13.24
CA VAL A 238 5.81 -15.85 14.63
C VAL A 238 5.72 -17.29 15.10
N ARG A 239 5.87 -17.53 16.40
CA ARG A 239 5.72 -18.87 16.98
C ARG A 239 4.26 -19.14 17.32
N ASP A 240 3.76 -20.29 16.91
CA ASP A 240 2.49 -20.82 17.38
C ASP A 240 2.60 -21.35 18.83
N SER A 241 1.48 -21.85 19.35
CA SER A 241 1.40 -22.47 20.68
C SER A 241 2.33 -23.69 20.84
N ASP A 242 2.61 -24.41 19.76
CA ASP A 242 3.53 -25.54 19.68
C ASP A 242 5.01 -25.15 19.40
N GLN A 243 5.30 -23.84 19.37
CA GLN A 243 6.61 -23.25 19.08
C GLN A 243 7.12 -23.43 17.64
N ASN A 244 6.26 -23.84 16.71
CA ASN A 244 6.58 -23.89 15.29
C ASN A 244 6.54 -22.49 14.67
N PRO A 245 7.44 -22.18 13.73
CA PRO A 245 7.43 -20.90 13.03
C PRO A 245 6.34 -20.86 11.96
N VAL A 246 5.43 -19.89 12.07
CA VAL A 246 4.41 -19.56 11.07
C VAL A 246 4.83 -18.27 10.36
N LEU A 247 4.81 -18.25 9.04
CA LEU A 247 5.21 -17.07 8.25
C LEU A 247 4.09 -16.03 8.25
N VAL A 248 4.42 -14.81 8.69
CA VAL A 248 3.43 -13.71 8.80
C VAL A 248 3.72 -12.54 7.86
N GLY A 249 4.90 -12.52 7.25
CA GLY A 249 5.34 -11.39 6.45
C GLY A 249 6.73 -11.55 5.87
N HIS A 250 7.18 -10.50 5.21
CA HIS A 250 8.53 -10.38 4.66
C HIS A 250 9.10 -8.98 4.88
N LEU A 251 10.43 -8.85 4.75
CA LEU A 251 11.13 -7.57 4.83
C LEU A 251 11.67 -7.16 3.46
N SER A 252 11.29 -5.95 3.06
CA SER A 252 11.67 -5.28 1.81
C SER A 252 12.53 -4.05 2.09
N THR A 253 13.19 -3.54 1.04
CA THR A 253 14.01 -2.32 1.14
C THR A 253 13.14 -1.13 1.50
N TYR A 254 13.57 -0.33 2.48
CA TYR A 254 12.98 0.99 2.73
C TYR A 254 13.64 2.04 1.84
N PHE A 255 12.81 2.86 1.20
CA PHE A 255 13.24 3.95 0.33
C PHE A 255 12.95 5.28 1.01
N ALA A 256 14.00 5.94 1.48
CA ALA A 256 13.89 7.19 2.24
C ALA A 256 13.36 8.37 1.40
N GLY A 257 13.37 8.26 0.06
CA GLY A 257 12.76 9.24 -0.83
C GLY A 257 11.22 9.26 -0.79
N GLY A 258 10.59 8.29 -0.13
CA GLY A 258 9.14 8.15 -0.07
C GLY A 258 8.54 7.78 -1.42
N ASP A 259 7.22 7.88 -1.55
CA ASP A 259 6.50 7.73 -2.81
C ASP A 259 6.41 9.04 -3.60
N LEU A 260 6.13 8.91 -4.89
CA LEU A 260 6.04 10.03 -5.81
C LEU A 260 4.86 10.96 -5.49
N GLY A 261 3.77 10.45 -4.92
CA GLY A 261 2.64 11.26 -4.47
C GLY A 261 3.07 12.26 -3.41
N ASN A 262 3.75 11.76 -2.36
CA ASN A 262 4.35 12.58 -1.31
C ASN A 262 5.38 13.58 -1.86
N ALA A 263 6.18 13.20 -2.87
CA ALA A 263 7.11 14.13 -3.50
C ALA A 263 6.41 15.29 -4.24
N ILE A 264 5.28 15.00 -4.90
CA ILE A 264 4.44 16.02 -5.55
C ILE A 264 3.85 16.97 -4.50
N GLU A 265 3.29 16.42 -3.42
CA GLU A 265 2.73 17.18 -2.31
C GLU A 265 3.76 18.09 -1.65
N ALA A 266 4.95 17.55 -1.35
CA ALA A 266 6.05 18.31 -0.77
C ALA A 266 6.49 19.47 -1.67
N ALA A 267 6.57 19.23 -2.99
CA ALA A 267 6.89 20.28 -3.95
C ALA A 267 5.82 21.38 -3.95
N ASN A 268 4.54 21.01 -3.93
CA ASN A 268 3.41 21.94 -3.90
C ASN A 268 3.35 22.76 -2.61
N ALA A 269 3.50 22.12 -1.45
CA ALA A 269 3.53 22.77 -0.15
C ALA A 269 4.70 23.77 -0.05
N GLY A 270 5.86 23.40 -0.59
CA GLY A 270 7.03 24.28 -0.71
C GLY A 270 6.90 25.36 -1.79
N LYS A 271 5.80 25.41 -2.55
CA LYS A 271 5.59 26.28 -3.73
C LYS A 271 6.74 26.17 -4.74
N SER A 272 7.34 24.99 -4.80
CA SER A 272 8.45 24.64 -5.67
C SER A 272 7.97 23.74 -6.81
N GLN A 273 8.87 23.46 -7.73
CA GLN A 273 8.55 22.73 -8.95
C GLN A 273 9.57 21.63 -9.15
N ILE A 274 9.09 20.42 -9.37
CA ILE A 274 9.92 19.29 -9.77
C ILE A 274 10.50 19.61 -11.16
N PRO A 275 11.83 19.58 -11.33
CA PRO A 275 12.47 19.93 -12.60
C PRO A 275 11.96 19.08 -13.77
N LEU A 276 11.79 19.67 -14.96
CA LEU A 276 11.34 18.96 -16.17
C LEU A 276 12.22 17.75 -16.49
N LYS A 277 13.55 17.88 -16.34
CA LYS A 277 14.49 16.76 -16.49
C LYS A 277 14.12 15.57 -15.60
N GLN A 278 13.75 15.85 -14.36
CA GLN A 278 13.38 14.81 -13.40
C GLN A 278 12.03 14.19 -13.75
N LYS A 279 11.05 15.02 -14.17
CA LYS A 279 9.76 14.56 -14.67
C LYS A 279 9.92 13.61 -15.87
N ALA A 280 10.71 13.97 -16.88
CA ALA A 280 10.99 13.10 -18.03
C ALA A 280 11.67 11.79 -17.63
N LYS A 281 12.69 11.86 -16.74
CA LYS A 281 13.36 10.67 -16.20
C LYS A 281 12.35 9.72 -15.53
N TRP A 282 11.47 10.27 -14.70
CA TRP A 282 10.45 9.50 -14.00
C TRP A 282 9.39 8.92 -14.93
N CYS A 283 8.86 9.68 -15.89
CA CYS A 283 7.96 9.14 -16.91
C CYS A 283 8.60 7.97 -17.67
N HIS A 284 9.87 8.11 -18.09
CA HIS A 284 10.60 7.03 -18.75
C HIS A 284 10.71 5.79 -17.86
N GLN A 285 11.05 5.95 -16.58
CA GLN A 285 11.18 4.83 -15.64
C GLN A 285 9.85 4.13 -15.35
N MET A 286 8.73 4.87 -15.32
CA MET A 286 7.39 4.28 -15.26
C MET A 286 7.13 3.41 -16.50
N CYS A 287 7.40 3.92 -17.70
CA CYS A 287 7.22 3.18 -18.95
C CYS A 287 8.07 1.91 -18.98
N LEU A 288 9.34 1.98 -18.57
CA LEU A 288 10.23 0.81 -18.51
C LEU A 288 9.68 -0.26 -17.55
N ALA A 289 9.20 0.14 -16.37
CA ALA A 289 8.62 -0.80 -15.41
C ALA A 289 7.40 -1.53 -16.00
N ILE A 290 6.44 -0.79 -16.56
CA ILE A 290 5.21 -1.39 -17.11
C ILE A 290 5.47 -2.20 -18.40
N THR A 291 6.41 -1.75 -19.23
CA THR A 291 6.85 -2.53 -20.40
C THR A 291 7.43 -3.88 -19.97
N HIS A 292 8.26 -3.89 -18.92
CA HIS A 292 8.79 -5.12 -18.36
C HIS A 292 7.68 -6.02 -17.79
N THR A 293 6.72 -5.45 -17.06
CA THR A 293 5.54 -6.16 -16.54
C THR A 293 4.80 -6.94 -17.63
N HIS A 294 4.53 -6.29 -18.76
CA HIS A 294 3.77 -6.88 -19.86
C HIS A 294 4.60 -7.82 -20.76
N ARG A 295 5.78 -7.36 -21.19
CA ARG A 295 6.56 -8.02 -22.25
C ARG A 295 7.49 -9.10 -21.72
N VAL A 296 7.92 -8.99 -20.46
CA VAL A 296 8.91 -9.90 -19.87
C VAL A 296 8.27 -10.75 -18.78
N ALA A 297 7.52 -10.14 -17.87
CA ALA A 297 6.87 -10.86 -16.78
C ALA A 297 5.52 -11.48 -17.18
N HIS A 298 4.93 -11.04 -18.31
CA HIS A 298 3.64 -11.51 -18.82
C HIS A 298 2.52 -11.46 -17.78
N THR A 299 2.49 -10.36 -17.02
CA THR A 299 1.50 -10.10 -15.97
C THR A 299 1.02 -8.65 -16.07
N TYR A 300 0.32 -8.17 -15.05
CA TYR A 300 -0.19 -6.80 -14.92
C TYR A 300 -0.07 -6.31 -13.47
N HIS A 301 -0.10 -5.00 -13.28
CA HIS A 301 -0.04 -4.33 -11.99
C HIS A 301 -1.42 -3.90 -11.46
N MET A 302 -2.31 -3.39 -12.32
CA MET A 302 -3.67 -2.91 -12.00
C MET A 302 -3.78 -1.63 -11.12
N ASP A 303 -2.85 -1.39 -10.19
CA ASP A 303 -2.86 -0.20 -9.32
C ASP A 303 -1.74 0.80 -9.66
N ILE A 304 -1.72 1.31 -10.89
CA ILE A 304 -0.70 2.28 -11.34
C ILE A 304 -1.13 3.69 -10.90
N LYS A 305 -0.39 4.27 -9.96
CA LYS A 305 -0.59 5.62 -9.41
C LYS A 305 0.70 6.16 -8.79
N PRO A 306 0.83 7.49 -8.56
CA PRO A 306 2.03 8.06 -7.96
C PRO A 306 2.44 7.41 -6.63
N GLY A 307 1.47 7.05 -5.78
CA GLY A 307 1.73 6.42 -4.48
C GLY A 307 2.43 5.06 -4.55
N ASN A 308 2.37 4.37 -5.70
CA ASN A 308 3.00 3.05 -5.89
C ASN A 308 4.37 3.12 -6.60
N PHE A 309 4.88 4.33 -6.83
CA PHE A 309 6.26 4.54 -7.28
C PHE A 309 7.07 5.19 -6.16
N VAL A 310 8.03 4.45 -5.59
CA VAL A 310 8.94 4.96 -4.57
C VAL A 310 10.26 5.44 -5.14
N ILE A 311 10.87 6.42 -4.48
CA ILE A 311 12.08 7.10 -4.95
C ILE A 311 13.30 6.56 -4.20
N ASP A 312 14.26 5.98 -4.94
CA ASP A 312 15.52 5.49 -4.37
C ASP A 312 16.54 6.60 -4.05
N ASP A 313 17.70 6.20 -3.52
CA ASP A 313 18.79 7.11 -3.15
C ASP A 313 19.45 7.84 -4.34
N GLN A 314 19.16 7.39 -5.56
CA GLN A 314 19.63 7.95 -6.82
C GLN A 314 18.50 8.68 -7.59
N GLU A 315 17.40 8.97 -6.89
CA GLU A 315 16.20 9.59 -7.43
C GLU A 315 15.59 8.81 -8.61
N ASN A 316 15.71 7.48 -8.61
CA ASN A 316 15.02 6.61 -9.56
C ASN A 316 13.69 6.14 -8.98
N LEU A 317 12.70 5.90 -9.85
CA LEU A 317 11.45 5.28 -9.46
C LEU A 317 11.56 3.76 -9.42
N ILE A 318 10.95 3.18 -8.38
CA ILE A 318 10.76 1.75 -8.19
C ILE A 318 9.26 1.50 -8.04
N LEU A 319 8.69 0.68 -8.92
CA LEU A 319 7.31 0.23 -8.82
C LEU A 319 7.16 -0.81 -7.71
N ILE A 320 6.29 -0.53 -6.75
CA ILE A 320 5.96 -1.36 -5.59
C ILE A 320 4.47 -1.72 -5.59
N ASP A 321 4.08 -2.50 -4.60
CA ASP A 321 2.66 -2.81 -4.32
C ASP A 321 1.95 -3.65 -5.38
N TRP A 322 2.48 -4.85 -5.59
CA TRP A 322 2.00 -5.83 -6.56
C TRP A 322 0.76 -6.62 -6.09
N GLU A 323 0.02 -6.08 -5.13
CA GLU A 323 -1.25 -6.65 -4.71
C GLU A 323 -2.25 -6.42 -5.84
N GLN A 324 -2.64 -7.50 -6.51
CA GLN A 324 -3.60 -7.47 -7.60
C GLN A 324 -5.03 -7.43 -7.05
N SER A 325 -5.30 -6.48 -6.16
CA SER A 325 -6.60 -6.26 -5.54
C SER A 325 -7.01 -4.79 -5.62
N GLY A 326 -8.07 -4.52 -6.38
CA GLY A 326 -8.65 -3.19 -6.55
C GLY A 326 -7.85 -2.29 -7.49
N ALA A 327 -8.55 -1.55 -8.32
CA ALA A 327 -7.99 -0.45 -9.09
C ALA A 327 -8.61 0.86 -8.60
N PRO A 328 -7.82 1.91 -8.34
CA PRO A 328 -8.36 3.17 -7.89
C PRO A 328 -9.15 3.79 -9.05
N ALA A 329 -10.37 4.27 -8.75
CA ALA A 329 -11.21 4.94 -9.75
C ALA A 329 -10.46 6.10 -10.44
N THR A 330 -9.49 6.70 -9.76
CA THR A 330 -8.71 7.83 -10.27
C THR A 330 -7.80 7.52 -11.48
N THR A 331 -7.34 6.27 -11.60
CA THR A 331 -6.43 5.86 -12.69
C THR A 331 -6.93 4.67 -13.49
N LEU A 332 -7.98 3.97 -13.04
CA LEU A 332 -8.62 2.89 -13.77
C LEU A 332 -9.11 3.35 -15.16
N ALA A 333 -8.84 2.56 -16.19
CA ALA A 333 -9.35 2.82 -17.53
C ALA A 333 -10.88 2.67 -17.57
N PRO A 334 -11.64 3.57 -18.22
CA PRO A 334 -13.10 3.52 -18.21
C PRO A 334 -13.69 2.21 -18.72
N GLU A 335 -13.06 1.56 -19.70
CA GLU A 335 -13.51 0.27 -20.22
C GLU A 335 -13.25 -0.91 -19.27
N ALA A 336 -12.36 -0.74 -18.29
CA ALA A 336 -12.02 -1.75 -17.29
C ALA A 336 -12.92 -1.66 -16.03
N ASP A 337 -14.04 -0.93 -16.10
CA ASP A 337 -15.01 -0.72 -15.02
C ASP A 337 -15.79 -1.96 -14.56
N GLY A 338 -15.46 -3.15 -15.08
CA GLY A 338 -16.18 -4.37 -14.75
C GLY A 338 -17.50 -4.55 -15.49
N THR A 339 -17.82 -3.75 -16.53
CA THR A 339 -19.06 -3.87 -17.32
C THR A 339 -18.87 -4.22 -18.80
N TRP A 340 -17.61 -4.34 -19.26
CA TRP A 340 -17.28 -4.67 -20.65
C TRP A 340 -16.65 -6.05 -20.78
N ASP A 341 -16.88 -6.67 -21.93
CA ASP A 341 -16.11 -7.79 -22.47
C ASP A 341 -15.27 -7.28 -23.64
N VAL A 342 -14.19 -7.98 -23.97
CA VAL A 342 -13.28 -7.59 -25.04
C VAL A 342 -12.86 -8.78 -25.89
N GLU A 343 -12.80 -8.56 -27.19
CA GLU A 343 -12.30 -9.52 -28.17
C GLU A 343 -11.36 -8.85 -29.18
N GLU A 344 -10.41 -9.61 -29.71
CA GLU A 344 -9.59 -9.18 -30.84
C GLU A 344 -10.31 -9.51 -32.17
N GLN A 345 -10.57 -8.50 -33.00
CA GLN A 345 -11.22 -8.68 -34.30
C GLN A 345 -10.51 -7.92 -35.42
N GLY A 346 -9.84 -8.66 -36.32
CA GLY A 346 -9.15 -8.06 -37.46
C GLY A 346 -7.87 -7.31 -37.06
N THR A 347 -7.45 -6.36 -37.89
CA THR A 347 -6.24 -5.55 -37.65
C THR A 347 -6.53 -4.08 -37.86
N ASN A 348 -5.89 -3.23 -37.05
CA ASN A 348 -5.86 -1.78 -37.21
C ASN A 348 -4.94 -1.39 -38.38
N GLU A 349 -4.94 -0.10 -38.75
CA GLU A 349 -4.12 0.43 -39.85
C GLU A 349 -2.62 0.22 -39.66
N ASN A 350 -2.17 0.14 -38.40
CA ASN A 350 -0.80 -0.14 -37.98
C ASN A 350 -0.46 -1.65 -37.91
N GLY A 351 -1.40 -2.53 -38.28
CA GLY A 351 -1.23 -3.99 -38.25
C GLY A 351 -1.41 -4.64 -36.89
N SER A 352 -1.73 -3.89 -35.82
CA SER A 352 -2.04 -4.47 -34.51
C SER A 352 -3.43 -5.11 -34.50
N PRO A 353 -3.70 -6.11 -33.65
CA PRO A 353 -5.08 -6.57 -33.42
C PRO A 353 -5.97 -5.40 -33.01
N LYS A 354 -7.17 -5.34 -33.58
CA LYS A 354 -8.17 -4.35 -33.19
C LYS A 354 -9.01 -4.90 -32.05
N LEU A 355 -9.16 -4.14 -30.98
CA LEU A 355 -9.99 -4.52 -29.85
C LEU A 355 -11.42 -4.05 -30.05
N VAL A 356 -12.37 -4.95 -29.81
CA VAL A 356 -13.81 -4.66 -29.84
C VAL A 356 -14.37 -4.89 -28.44
N TYR A 357 -14.87 -3.83 -27.84
CA TYR A 357 -15.49 -3.86 -26.52
C TYR A 357 -17.00 -3.97 -26.66
N THR A 358 -17.59 -4.94 -25.98
CA THR A 358 -19.04 -5.14 -25.94
C THR A 358 -19.52 -5.08 -24.51
N LYS A 359 -20.58 -4.30 -24.27
CA LYS A 359 -21.16 -4.19 -22.94
C LYS A 359 -21.75 -5.53 -22.53
N TYR A 360 -21.36 -6.03 -21.37
CA TYR A 360 -21.83 -7.30 -20.84
C TYR A 360 -23.33 -7.24 -20.53
N THR A 361 -24.11 -8.19 -21.03
CA THR A 361 -25.57 -8.28 -20.84
C THR A 361 -26.02 -9.58 -20.17
N GLY A 362 -25.09 -10.33 -19.59
CA GLY A 362 -25.38 -11.60 -18.92
C GLY A 362 -25.88 -11.43 -17.48
N PRO A 363 -25.98 -12.53 -16.72
CA PRO A 363 -26.32 -12.49 -15.29
C PRO A 363 -25.25 -11.75 -14.48
N GLU A 364 -25.58 -11.33 -13.26
CA GLU A 364 -24.61 -10.68 -12.36
C GLU A 364 -23.32 -11.51 -12.25
N ARG A 365 -22.19 -10.84 -12.43
CA ARG A 365 -20.86 -11.45 -12.44
C ARG A 365 -20.09 -11.01 -11.20
N ARG A 366 -19.43 -11.97 -10.54
CA ARG A 366 -18.58 -11.73 -9.37
C ARG A 366 -17.36 -12.63 -9.42
N ASN A 367 -16.19 -12.04 -9.25
CA ASN A 367 -14.93 -12.75 -9.03
C ASN A 367 -14.09 -12.13 -7.90
N MET A 368 -14.65 -11.13 -7.21
CA MET A 368 -14.11 -10.52 -6.00
C MET A 368 -14.98 -10.91 -4.79
N PRO A 369 -14.40 -11.02 -3.58
CA PRO A 369 -15.14 -11.32 -2.35
C PRO A 369 -16.31 -10.37 -2.10
N GLU A 370 -17.30 -10.83 -1.35
CA GLU A 370 -18.31 -9.92 -0.79
C GLU A 370 -17.64 -8.82 0.06
N GLY A 371 -18.25 -7.64 0.13
CA GLY A 371 -17.66 -6.49 0.85
C GLY A 371 -16.55 -5.71 0.12
N SER A 372 -16.03 -6.20 -1.02
CA SER A 372 -14.95 -5.52 -1.79
C SER A 372 -15.29 -4.10 -2.29
N GLY A 373 -16.56 -3.70 -2.27
CA GLY A 373 -17.06 -2.41 -2.68
C GLY A 373 -18.41 -2.51 -3.40
N ARG A 374 -19.02 -1.35 -3.70
CA ARG A 374 -20.35 -1.29 -4.36
C ARG A 374 -20.27 -1.13 -5.88
N GLU A 375 -19.19 -0.52 -6.37
CA GLU A 375 -18.99 -0.32 -7.81
C GLU A 375 -18.71 -1.63 -8.56
N SER A 376 -19.08 -1.69 -9.84
CA SER A 376 -18.94 -2.90 -10.66
C SER A 376 -17.51 -3.42 -10.76
N PHE A 377 -16.50 -2.54 -10.81
CA PHE A 377 -15.08 -2.94 -10.83
C PHE A 377 -14.58 -3.48 -9.48
N ASN A 378 -15.30 -3.24 -8.38
CA ASN A 378 -15.04 -3.87 -7.08
C ASN A 378 -15.69 -5.25 -6.97
N ILE A 379 -16.65 -5.57 -7.85
CA ILE A 379 -17.36 -6.86 -7.88
C ILE A 379 -16.74 -7.79 -8.93
N TRP A 380 -16.35 -7.22 -10.08
CA TRP A 380 -15.76 -7.93 -11.20
C TRP A 380 -14.46 -7.29 -11.68
N ASN A 381 -13.35 -7.93 -11.35
CA ASN A 381 -12.04 -7.61 -11.89
C ASN A 381 -11.87 -8.22 -13.29
N VAL A 382 -11.76 -7.38 -14.31
CA VAL A 382 -11.60 -7.82 -15.72
C VAL A 382 -10.19 -8.31 -16.05
N PHE A 383 -9.18 -7.88 -15.29
CA PHE A 383 -7.77 -8.08 -15.64
C PHE A 383 -7.36 -9.56 -15.74
N PRO A 384 -7.77 -10.48 -14.82
CA PRO A 384 -7.44 -11.90 -14.95
C PRO A 384 -7.94 -12.52 -16.25
N GLU A 385 -9.18 -12.21 -16.65
CA GLU A 385 -9.79 -12.75 -17.86
C GLU A 385 -9.14 -12.15 -19.11
N TRP A 386 -9.00 -10.82 -19.15
CA TRP A 386 -8.37 -10.13 -20.27
C TRP A 386 -6.91 -10.54 -20.42
N GLN A 387 -6.17 -10.74 -19.34
CA GLN A 387 -4.79 -11.21 -19.43
C GLN A 387 -4.70 -12.60 -20.07
N ALA A 388 -5.70 -13.46 -19.87
CA ALA A 388 -5.74 -14.79 -20.45
C ALA A 388 -6.22 -14.80 -21.92
N SER A 389 -7.21 -13.98 -22.26
CA SER A 389 -7.88 -14.02 -23.57
C SER A 389 -7.45 -12.91 -24.53
N CYS A 390 -7.10 -11.73 -24.01
CA CYS A 390 -6.82 -10.51 -24.75
C CYS A 390 -5.77 -9.63 -24.02
N PRO A 391 -4.48 -10.07 -23.91
CA PRO A 391 -3.46 -9.34 -23.14
C PRO A 391 -3.25 -7.89 -23.59
N ARG A 392 -3.58 -7.59 -24.85
CA ARG A 392 -3.52 -6.24 -25.41
C ARG A 392 -4.54 -5.28 -24.74
N ALA A 393 -5.70 -5.78 -24.33
CA ALA A 393 -6.68 -4.97 -23.59
C ALA A 393 -6.11 -4.54 -22.24
N VAL A 394 -5.43 -5.44 -21.54
CA VAL A 394 -4.75 -5.15 -20.28
C VAL A 394 -3.65 -4.10 -20.50
N GLU A 395 -2.81 -4.29 -21.52
CA GLU A 395 -1.75 -3.32 -21.86
C GLU A 395 -2.31 -1.90 -22.07
N LEU A 396 -3.40 -1.78 -22.82
CA LEU A 396 -4.01 -0.49 -23.12
C LEU A 396 -4.70 0.14 -21.91
N ALA A 397 -5.24 -0.66 -20.99
CA ALA A 397 -5.75 -0.19 -19.71
C ALA A 397 -4.63 0.35 -18.82
N GLU A 398 -3.46 -0.32 -18.79
CA GLU A 398 -2.28 0.16 -18.05
C GLU A 398 -1.66 1.41 -18.69
N VAL A 399 -1.70 1.53 -20.03
CA VAL A 399 -1.31 2.77 -20.74
C VAL A 399 -2.20 3.94 -20.29
N PHE A 400 -3.50 3.74 -20.13
CA PHE A 400 -4.38 4.79 -19.59
C PHE A 400 -4.00 5.19 -18.16
N ALA A 401 -3.77 4.21 -17.29
CA ALA A 401 -3.38 4.46 -15.91
C ALA A 401 -2.01 5.16 -15.79
N LEU A 402 -1.06 4.80 -16.67
CA LEU A 402 0.20 5.52 -16.85
C LEU A 402 -0.05 6.96 -17.29
N GLY A 403 -0.93 7.20 -18.27
CA GLY A 403 -1.31 8.54 -18.70
C GLY A 403 -1.83 9.40 -17.54
N ARG A 404 -2.75 8.86 -16.73
CA ARG A 404 -3.27 9.52 -15.53
C ARG A 404 -2.16 9.83 -14.52
N THR A 405 -1.28 8.87 -14.26
CA THR A 405 -0.14 9.02 -13.34
C THR A 405 0.85 10.08 -13.81
N MET A 406 1.17 10.09 -15.11
CA MET A 406 2.04 11.09 -15.72
C MET A 406 1.39 12.48 -15.69
N TRP A 407 0.09 12.58 -15.97
CA TRP A 407 -0.63 13.85 -15.84
C TRP A 407 -0.53 14.40 -14.41
N MET A 408 -0.76 13.58 -13.38
CA MET A 408 -0.61 13.98 -11.97
C MET A 408 0.80 14.50 -11.68
N LEU A 409 1.84 13.81 -12.15
CA LEU A 409 3.24 14.25 -12.01
C LEU A 409 3.54 15.56 -12.76
N LEU A 410 3.14 15.65 -14.03
CA LEU A 410 3.48 16.77 -14.89
C LEU A 410 2.76 18.05 -14.46
N SER A 411 1.48 17.94 -14.09
CA SER A 411 0.67 19.04 -13.54
C SER A 411 0.97 19.32 -12.06
N GLN A 412 1.68 18.42 -11.37
CA GLN A 412 1.78 18.39 -9.92
C GLN A 412 0.41 18.46 -9.23
N THR A 413 -0.55 17.71 -9.74
CA THR A 413 -1.86 17.58 -9.09
C THR A 413 -1.75 16.53 -7.98
N ALA A 414 -2.00 16.94 -6.74
CA ALA A 414 -1.98 16.05 -5.58
C ALA A 414 -3.41 15.72 -5.10
N ASN A 415 -3.63 14.43 -4.83
CA ASN A 415 -4.56 13.74 -3.93
C ASN A 415 -5.93 14.32 -3.49
N ASN A 416 -6.49 15.35 -4.13
CA ASN A 416 -7.89 15.73 -3.92
C ASN A 416 -8.83 14.88 -4.79
N PHE A 417 -8.79 13.55 -4.58
CA PHE A 417 -9.63 12.61 -5.33
C PHE A 417 -10.57 11.79 -4.45
N ASP A 418 -10.71 12.17 -3.18
CA ASP A 418 -11.58 11.46 -2.22
C ASP A 418 -13.06 11.43 -2.65
N GLU A 419 -13.47 12.34 -3.55
CA GLU A 419 -14.82 12.42 -4.11
C GLU A 419 -14.98 11.70 -5.47
N VAL A 420 -13.92 11.06 -5.99
CA VAL A 420 -13.99 10.35 -7.28
C VAL A 420 -14.59 8.96 -7.06
N GLU A 421 -15.86 8.80 -7.44
CA GLU A 421 -16.57 7.52 -7.39
C GLU A 421 -16.33 6.69 -8.66
N HIS A 422 -16.23 7.33 -9.83
CA HIS A 422 -16.03 6.66 -11.12
C HIS A 422 -14.85 7.25 -11.92
N PRO A 423 -14.14 6.45 -12.75
CA PRO A 423 -13.07 6.95 -13.64
C PRO A 423 -13.41 8.11 -14.57
N ASN A 424 -14.70 8.26 -14.89
CA ASN A 424 -15.21 9.32 -15.76
C ASN A 424 -15.37 10.66 -15.03
N ASP A 425 -15.34 10.66 -13.70
CA ASP A 425 -15.53 11.87 -12.88
C ASP A 425 -14.22 12.68 -12.79
N VAL A 426 -13.08 12.06 -13.11
CA VAL A 426 -11.77 12.69 -13.02
C VAL A 426 -11.55 13.67 -14.17
N GLN A 427 -11.59 14.96 -13.85
CA GLN A 427 -11.31 16.04 -14.80
C GLN A 427 -9.80 16.23 -14.98
N VAL A 428 -9.30 15.97 -16.20
CA VAL A 428 -7.91 16.30 -16.58
C VAL A 428 -7.83 17.77 -16.90
N ILE A 429 -7.11 18.53 -16.07
CA ILE A 429 -6.88 19.96 -16.29
C ILE A 429 -5.38 20.20 -16.29
N TRP A 430 -4.89 20.84 -17.36
CA TRP A 430 -3.53 21.37 -17.45
C TRP A 430 -3.57 22.84 -17.05
N ALA A 431 -3.56 23.12 -15.74
CA ALA A 431 -3.48 24.47 -15.22
C ALA A 431 -2.26 24.59 -14.30
N GLY A 432 -1.29 25.42 -14.66
CA GLY A 432 -0.07 25.57 -13.86
C GLY A 432 0.83 26.73 -14.29
N LYS A 433 1.79 27.11 -13.43
CA LYS A 433 2.80 28.15 -13.73
C LYS A 433 3.97 27.66 -14.59
N ASN A 434 4.07 26.34 -14.78
CA ASN A 434 5.08 25.67 -15.57
C ASN A 434 4.38 24.64 -16.45
N ASP A 435 3.89 25.10 -17.60
CA ASP A 435 3.27 24.18 -18.55
C ASP A 435 4.35 23.21 -19.05
N PRO A 436 4.13 21.89 -18.93
CA PRO A 436 5.00 20.93 -19.59
C PRO A 436 5.01 21.22 -21.11
N PRO A 437 6.08 20.85 -21.83
CA PRO A 437 6.12 20.99 -23.27
C PRO A 437 4.86 20.43 -23.94
N SER A 438 4.33 21.10 -24.97
CA SER A 438 3.05 20.73 -25.58
C SER A 438 3.04 19.30 -26.12
N HIS A 439 4.18 18.81 -26.62
CA HIS A 439 4.30 17.44 -27.09
C HIS A 439 4.27 16.40 -25.95
N TRP A 440 4.64 16.77 -24.72
CA TRP A 440 4.47 15.92 -23.54
C TRP A 440 2.99 15.84 -23.16
N VAL A 441 2.30 16.98 -23.18
CA VAL A 441 0.84 17.04 -22.95
C VAL A 441 0.12 16.15 -23.95
N GLU A 442 0.41 16.32 -25.25
CA GLU A 442 -0.18 15.52 -26.32
C GLU A 442 0.08 14.02 -26.13
N MET A 443 1.32 13.63 -25.76
CA MET A 443 1.63 12.22 -25.51
C MET A 443 0.81 11.65 -24.34
N VAL A 444 0.70 12.40 -23.24
CA VAL A 444 -0.07 11.98 -22.06
C VAL A 444 -1.56 11.92 -22.36
N GLU A 445 -2.11 12.88 -23.10
CA GLU A 445 -3.50 12.87 -23.56
C GLU A 445 -3.80 11.71 -24.51
N ASN A 446 -2.85 11.36 -25.39
CA ASN A 446 -2.96 10.18 -26.26
C ASN A 446 -3.05 8.88 -25.46
N CYS A 447 -2.37 8.78 -24.31
CA CYS A 447 -2.52 7.63 -23.40
C CYS A 447 -3.94 7.51 -22.83
N MET A 448 -4.64 8.63 -22.67
CA MET A 448 -5.95 8.71 -22.02
C MET A 448 -7.12 8.80 -23.02
N LYS A 449 -6.89 8.44 -24.30
CA LYS A 449 -7.98 8.43 -25.28
C LYS A 449 -9.10 7.47 -24.90
N VAL A 450 -10.33 7.89 -25.23
CA VAL A 450 -11.55 7.15 -24.94
C VAL A 450 -11.57 5.80 -25.67
N ASP A 451 -11.19 5.76 -26.95
CA ASP A 451 -10.99 4.50 -27.66
C ASP A 451 -9.61 3.92 -27.32
N PRO A 452 -9.52 2.73 -26.69
CA PRO A 452 -8.25 2.10 -26.36
C PRO A 452 -7.37 1.85 -27.59
N ASN A 453 -7.96 1.64 -28.77
CA ASN A 453 -7.21 1.40 -30.01
C ASN A 453 -6.40 2.62 -30.49
N ASP A 454 -6.78 3.83 -30.05
CA ASP A 454 -6.10 5.07 -30.44
C ASP A 454 -4.95 5.45 -29.49
N ARG A 455 -4.74 4.66 -28.42
CA ARG A 455 -3.67 4.88 -27.44
C ARG A 455 -2.33 4.34 -27.97
N PRO A 456 -1.20 4.98 -27.61
CA PRO A 456 0.12 4.51 -27.99
C PRO A 456 0.42 3.13 -27.40
N SER A 457 1.36 2.40 -28.01
CA SER A 457 1.92 1.21 -27.39
C SER A 457 2.89 1.58 -26.27
N LEU A 458 3.21 0.62 -25.39
CA LEU A 458 4.25 0.82 -24.38
C LEU A 458 5.63 1.14 -25.00
N ASP A 459 5.95 0.55 -26.15
CA ASP A 459 7.21 0.80 -26.86
C ASP A 459 7.27 2.25 -27.37
N ASP A 460 6.17 2.77 -27.93
CA ASP A 460 6.09 4.18 -28.36
C ASP A 460 6.34 5.14 -27.18
N LEU A 461 5.84 4.79 -25.99
CA LEU A 461 6.03 5.58 -24.77
C LEU A 461 7.47 5.52 -24.26
N VAL A 462 8.09 4.34 -24.27
CA VAL A 462 9.51 4.19 -23.87
C VAL A 462 10.39 5.03 -24.80
N ASP A 463 10.24 4.89 -26.11
CA ASP A 463 11.04 5.60 -27.11
C ASP A 463 10.88 7.13 -26.96
N PHE A 464 9.64 7.60 -26.77
CA PHE A 464 9.36 9.01 -26.55
C PHE A 464 10.05 9.55 -25.30
N TRP A 465 9.81 8.93 -24.15
CA TRP A 465 10.33 9.43 -22.87
C TRP A 465 11.84 9.23 -22.71
N GLU A 466 12.42 8.22 -23.37
CA GLU A 466 13.87 8.07 -23.46
C GLU A 466 14.50 9.27 -24.19
N GLY A 467 13.94 9.66 -25.34
CA GLY A 467 14.38 10.82 -26.10
C GLY A 467 14.30 12.12 -25.30
N GLU A 468 13.20 12.32 -24.58
CA GLU A 468 12.99 13.50 -23.74
C GLU A 468 13.93 13.51 -22.52
N ALA A 469 14.16 12.36 -21.87
CA ALA A 469 15.10 12.26 -20.76
C ALA A 469 16.56 12.52 -21.19
N TYR A 470 16.96 12.07 -22.38
CA TYR A 470 18.31 12.31 -22.92
C TYR A 470 18.52 13.71 -23.48
N SER A 471 17.47 14.41 -23.89
CA SER A 471 17.55 15.80 -24.36
C SER A 471 18.10 16.76 -23.29
N PHE A 472 18.12 16.34 -22.01
CA PHE A 472 18.72 17.07 -20.89
C PHE A 472 20.13 16.59 -20.47
N LYS A 473 20.79 15.73 -21.26
CA LYS A 473 22.22 15.43 -21.07
C LYS A 473 23.05 16.61 -21.60
N PRO A 474 24.06 17.09 -20.86
CA PRO A 474 25.02 18.04 -21.42
C PRO A 474 25.63 17.41 -22.67
N GLN A 475 25.60 18.12 -23.81
CA GLN A 475 26.42 17.73 -24.95
C GLN A 475 27.85 17.65 -24.45
N ALA A 476 28.43 16.45 -24.44
CA ALA A 476 29.86 16.30 -24.23
C ALA A 476 30.53 17.18 -25.29
N SER A 477 31.21 18.23 -24.83
CA SER A 477 31.96 19.14 -25.69
C SER A 477 32.83 18.30 -26.62
N SER A 478 32.51 18.34 -27.91
CA SER A 478 33.34 17.82 -28.99
C SER A 478 34.61 18.67 -29.07
N GLY A 479 35.54 18.38 -28.16
CA GLY A 479 36.81 19.06 -28.01
C GLY A 479 37.87 18.08 -27.51
N PHE A 480 38.04 16.95 -28.22
CA PHE A 480 39.26 16.17 -28.11
C PHE A 480 40.12 16.46 -29.35
N GLU A 481 41.00 17.45 -29.19
CA GLU A 481 42.21 17.55 -30.00
C GLU A 481 42.98 16.23 -29.90
N ALA A 482 43.35 15.70 -31.06
CA ALA A 482 44.22 14.55 -31.20
C ALA A 482 45.63 14.90 -30.66
N ALA A 483 45.88 14.58 -29.40
CA ALA A 483 47.24 14.50 -28.88
C ALA A 483 47.92 13.25 -29.45
N ARG A 484 48.74 13.45 -30.49
CA ARG A 484 49.73 12.47 -30.97
C ARG A 484 50.65 12.07 -29.81
N PHE A 485 50.55 10.82 -29.37
CA PHE A 485 51.63 10.16 -28.63
C PHE A 485 52.56 9.48 -29.63
N ASP A 486 53.72 10.09 -29.88
CA ASP A 486 54.89 9.43 -30.44
C ASP A 486 55.42 8.43 -29.39
N LEU A 487 55.20 7.14 -29.64
CA LEU A 487 55.87 6.07 -28.92
C LEU A 487 57.16 5.71 -29.65
N CYS A 488 58.29 5.98 -28.99
CA CYS A 488 59.62 5.54 -29.34
C CYS A 488 59.69 4.03 -29.63
N ARG A 489 60.44 3.68 -30.67
CA ARG A 489 60.89 2.32 -30.99
C ARG A 489 61.95 1.82 -30.00
N PRO A 490 62.12 0.50 -29.85
CA PRO A 490 63.01 -0.10 -28.86
C PRO A 490 64.46 -0.18 -29.33
N SER A 491 65.38 -0.15 -28.36
CA SER A 491 66.72 -0.73 -28.41
C SER A 491 66.95 -1.52 -27.13
#